data_AF-T2JEH5-F1
#
_entry.id   AF-T2JEH5-F1
#
_cell.length_a   1.000
_cell.length_b   1.000
_cell.length_c   1.000
_cell.angle_alpha   90.00
_cell.angle_beta   90.00
_cell.angle_gamma   90.00
#
_symmetry.space_group_name_H-M   'P 1'
#
loop_
_entity.id
_entity.type
_entity.pdbx_description
1 polymer ?
#
loop_
_entity_poly.entity_id
_entity_poly.type
_entity_poly.pdbx_seq_one_letter_code
_entity_poly.pdbx_strand_id
1 'polypeptide(L)'
;MDKLRTLDSKDLKLAINKCQESYKLAVDFLTNELPLSSKAYLPYNLQLTLLVIFFDVCPKLTIEQRDSLKRWFWITSLTSYFGSSNYTLMRQSVNNMKKYAETGYLEYITINKTVNYHNFLNSQFSFKSAASKTFALILASKKPRSLLDGNPINTIETLAIINKNEYHHIFPKNFLSQIGVIKRKANLHTNVCMTSLSNNRSISDKAPSLYFQQIQQLLGDKTYDILETNFINREAFEMGLNNEYEKFIIIRQNLISDYIKTLVEQ
;
A
#
# COMPACT_ATOMS: atom_id res chain seq x y z
N MET A 1 25.84 -13.92 -19.20
CA MET A 1 25.31 -14.20 -20.55
C MET A 1 26.04 -15.36 -21.23
N ASP A 2 27.36 -15.54 -21.06
CA ASP A 2 28.08 -16.64 -21.75
C ASP A 2 27.64 -18.06 -21.40
N LYS A 3 27.17 -18.31 -20.17
CA LYS A 3 26.65 -19.65 -19.78
C LYS A 3 25.33 -20.04 -20.43
N LEU A 4 24.57 -19.09 -21.00
CA LEU A 4 23.30 -19.39 -21.67
C LEU A 4 23.52 -19.88 -23.11
N ARG A 5 24.64 -19.49 -23.74
CA ARG A 5 24.98 -19.86 -25.11
C ARG A 5 25.40 -21.33 -25.24
N THR A 6 25.73 -21.97 -24.13
CA THR A 6 26.16 -23.37 -24.07
C THR A 6 25.02 -24.35 -23.76
N LEU A 7 23.79 -23.86 -23.54
CA LEU A 7 22.62 -24.69 -23.26
C LEU A 7 21.91 -25.06 -24.56
N ASP A 8 21.37 -26.28 -24.63
CA ASP A 8 20.61 -26.72 -25.79
C ASP A 8 19.19 -26.10 -25.82
N SER A 9 18.50 -26.24 -26.95
CA SER A 9 17.15 -25.67 -27.12
C SER A 9 16.12 -26.24 -26.12
N LYS A 10 16.31 -27.49 -25.68
CA LYS A 10 15.39 -28.16 -24.76
C LYS A 10 15.54 -27.59 -23.35
N ASP A 11 16.77 -27.42 -22.88
CA ASP A 11 17.10 -26.83 -21.60
C ASP A 11 16.59 -25.38 -21.50
N LEU A 12 16.76 -24.60 -22.58
CA LEU A 12 16.25 -23.23 -22.65
C LEU A 12 14.71 -23.20 -22.57
N LYS A 13 14.01 -24.07 -23.30
CA LYS A 13 12.55 -24.16 -23.24
C LYS A 13 12.05 -24.56 -21.85
N LEU A 14 12.71 -25.52 -21.21
CA LEU A 14 12.38 -25.94 -19.85
C LEU A 14 12.56 -24.78 -18.85
N ALA A 15 13.67 -24.05 -18.94
CA ALA A 15 13.94 -22.90 -18.09
C ALA A 15 12.90 -21.77 -18.29
N ILE A 16 12.50 -21.50 -19.53
CA ILE A 16 11.45 -20.50 -19.85
C ILE A 16 10.11 -20.92 -19.22
N ASN A 17 9.68 -22.17 -19.44
CA ASN A 17 8.41 -22.66 -18.90
C ASN A 17 8.40 -22.60 -17.37
N LYS A 18 9.50 -23.01 -16.73
CA LYS A 18 9.66 -22.93 -15.28
C LYS A 18 9.53 -21.48 -14.78
N CYS A 19 10.25 -20.55 -15.41
CA CYS A 19 10.19 -19.12 -15.08
C CYS A 19 8.77 -18.54 -15.26
N GLN A 20 8.04 -18.96 -16.30
CA GLN A 20 6.65 -18.55 -16.52
C GLN A 20 5.73 -19.03 -15.39
N GLU A 21 5.85 -20.29 -14.96
CA GLU A 21 5.06 -20.82 -13.85
C GLU A 21 5.40 -20.10 -12.53
N SER A 22 6.68 -19.87 -12.24
CA SER A 22 7.09 -19.11 -11.06
C SER A 22 6.61 -17.66 -11.09
N TYR A 23 6.54 -17.06 -12.28
CA TYR A 23 5.97 -15.73 -12.45
C TYR A 23 4.47 -15.69 -12.15
N LYS A 24 3.71 -16.68 -12.63
CA LYS A 24 2.28 -16.80 -12.31
C LYS A 24 2.06 -16.95 -10.82
N LEU A 25 2.82 -17.84 -10.15
CA LEU A 25 2.74 -18.01 -8.69
C LEU A 25 3.09 -16.72 -7.93
N ALA A 26 4.10 -15.97 -8.39
CA ALA A 26 4.46 -14.69 -7.80
C ALA A 26 3.34 -13.66 -7.94
N VAL A 27 2.68 -13.60 -9.11
CA VAL A 27 1.52 -12.75 -9.34
C VAL A 27 0.34 -13.18 -8.47
N ASP A 28 0.01 -14.48 -8.44
CA ASP A 28 -1.08 -15.03 -7.62
C ASP A 28 -0.87 -14.71 -6.13
N PHE A 29 0.36 -14.85 -5.63
CA PHE A 29 0.69 -14.45 -4.27
C PHE A 29 0.42 -12.95 -4.04
N LEU A 30 0.91 -12.09 -4.94
CA LEU A 30 0.72 -10.64 -4.81
C LEU A 30 -0.77 -10.24 -4.90
N THR A 31 -1.57 -10.89 -5.72
CA THR A 31 -2.99 -10.52 -5.92
C THR A 31 -3.91 -11.12 -4.86
N ASN A 32 -3.58 -12.29 -4.31
CA ASN A 32 -4.44 -13.00 -3.35
C ASN A 32 -4.07 -12.72 -1.89
N GLU A 33 -2.78 -12.51 -1.58
CA GLU A 33 -2.30 -12.29 -0.20
C GLU A 33 -2.11 -10.82 0.17
N LEU A 34 -2.00 -9.96 -0.84
CA LEU A 34 -1.82 -8.52 -0.69
C LEU A 34 -2.88 -7.81 -1.53
N PRO A 35 -3.27 -6.58 -1.21
CA PRO A 35 -4.24 -5.84 -2.01
C PRO A 35 -3.57 -5.26 -3.27
N LEU A 36 -2.76 -6.02 -4.01
CA LEU A 36 -2.04 -5.58 -5.19
C LEU A 36 -2.66 -6.17 -6.46
N SER A 37 -3.59 -5.45 -7.10
CA SER A 37 -4.20 -5.88 -8.36
C SER A 37 -3.42 -5.50 -9.62
N SER A 38 -2.39 -4.64 -9.50
CA SER A 38 -1.62 -4.16 -10.66
C SER A 38 -0.18 -3.84 -10.32
N LYS A 39 0.71 -4.09 -11.30
CA LYS A 39 2.11 -3.64 -11.27
C LYS A 39 2.24 -2.12 -11.11
N ALA A 40 1.23 -1.35 -11.54
CA ALA A 40 1.25 0.11 -11.39
C ALA A 40 1.42 0.54 -9.92
N TYR A 41 0.86 -0.24 -8.99
CA TYR A 41 0.95 -0.03 -7.54
C TYR A 41 2.01 -0.87 -6.84
N LEU A 42 2.83 -1.61 -7.58
CA LEU A 42 3.97 -2.30 -6.98
C LEU A 42 4.98 -1.25 -6.50
N PRO A 43 5.34 -1.21 -5.20
CA PRO A 43 6.28 -0.22 -4.67
C PRO A 43 7.64 -0.33 -5.35
N TYR A 44 8.15 -1.54 -5.54
CA TYR A 44 9.42 -1.82 -6.22
C TYR A 44 9.34 -3.02 -7.16
N ASN A 45 9.74 -2.86 -8.42
CA ASN A 45 9.79 -3.96 -9.39
C ASN A 45 10.63 -5.16 -8.89
N LEU A 46 11.68 -4.88 -8.12
CA LEU A 46 12.54 -5.93 -7.56
C LEU A 46 11.79 -6.87 -6.62
N GLN A 47 10.71 -6.42 -5.97
CA GLN A 47 9.89 -7.31 -5.12
C GLN A 47 9.29 -8.46 -5.94
N LEU A 48 8.71 -8.15 -7.10
CA LEU A 48 8.18 -9.17 -8.00
C LEU A 48 9.30 -10.10 -8.49
N THR A 49 10.45 -9.56 -8.91
CA THR A 49 11.59 -10.37 -9.33
C THR A 49 12.04 -11.35 -8.24
N LEU A 50 12.11 -10.91 -6.99
CA LEU A 50 12.52 -11.75 -5.87
C LEU A 50 11.47 -12.83 -5.56
N LEU A 51 10.17 -12.51 -5.63
CA LEU A 51 9.11 -13.51 -5.50
C LEU A 51 9.16 -14.56 -6.62
N VAL A 52 9.44 -14.16 -7.87
CA VAL A 52 9.65 -15.11 -8.98
C VAL A 52 10.79 -16.07 -8.66
N ILE A 53 11.90 -15.55 -8.11
CA ILE A 53 13.06 -16.37 -7.69
C ILE A 53 12.68 -17.31 -6.55
N PHE A 54 11.88 -16.83 -5.59
CA PHE A 54 11.37 -17.68 -4.52
C PHE A 54 10.55 -18.85 -5.09
N PHE A 55 9.56 -18.57 -5.94
CA PHE A 55 8.67 -19.60 -6.50
C PHE A 55 9.34 -20.50 -7.55
N ASP A 56 10.48 -20.11 -8.12
CA ASP A 56 11.32 -21.00 -8.92
C ASP A 56 11.94 -22.13 -8.09
N VAL A 57 12.20 -21.86 -6.81
CA VAL A 57 12.77 -22.84 -5.87
C VAL A 57 11.69 -23.53 -5.05
N CYS A 58 10.71 -22.78 -4.57
CA CYS A 58 9.66 -23.25 -3.67
C CYS A 58 8.27 -22.90 -4.25
N PRO A 59 7.70 -23.77 -5.11
CA PRO A 59 6.39 -23.52 -5.74
C PRO A 59 5.20 -23.58 -4.77
N LYS A 60 5.37 -24.22 -3.61
CA LYS A 60 4.31 -24.42 -2.61
C LYS A 60 4.76 -23.85 -1.26
N LEU A 61 4.10 -22.77 -0.85
CA LEU A 61 4.36 -22.11 0.42
C LEU A 61 3.84 -22.93 1.61
N THR A 62 4.62 -22.96 2.70
CA THR A 62 4.05 -23.23 4.04
C THR A 62 3.29 -22.00 4.56
N ILE A 63 2.56 -22.15 5.67
CA ILE A 63 1.85 -21.04 6.31
C ILE A 63 2.86 -19.99 6.78
N GLU A 64 3.95 -20.43 7.41
CA GLU A 64 5.00 -19.57 7.95
C GLU A 64 5.71 -18.80 6.83
N GLN A 65 5.99 -19.46 5.69
CA GLN A 65 6.59 -18.80 4.54
C GLN A 65 5.67 -17.74 3.93
N ARG A 66 4.37 -18.04 3.84
CA ARG A 66 3.36 -17.10 3.34
C ARG A 66 3.34 -15.83 4.19
N ASP A 67 3.26 -15.96 5.51
CA ASP A 67 3.21 -14.82 6.42
C ASP A 67 4.53 -14.03 6.43
N SER A 68 5.66 -14.73 6.39
CA SER A 68 6.98 -14.11 6.32
C SER A 68 7.19 -13.31 5.03
N LEU A 69 6.72 -13.80 3.88
CA LEU A 69 6.78 -13.08 2.62
C LEU A 69 5.85 -11.86 2.60
N LYS A 70 4.66 -11.95 3.21
CA LYS A 70 3.76 -10.79 3.40
C LYS A 70 4.43 -9.72 4.24
N ARG A 71 5.01 -10.12 5.38
CA ARG A 71 5.77 -9.22 6.26
C ARG A 71 6.97 -8.60 5.54
N TRP A 72 7.76 -9.40 4.82
CA TRP A 72 8.88 -8.93 4.01
C TRP A 72 8.45 -7.90 2.95
N PHE A 73 7.33 -8.14 2.27
CA PHE A 73 6.77 -7.19 1.29
C PHE A 73 6.46 -5.84 1.96
N TRP A 74 5.76 -5.86 3.08
CA TRP A 74 5.42 -4.62 3.81
C TRP A 74 6.66 -3.90 4.32
N ILE A 75 7.59 -4.59 4.98
CA ILE A 75 8.80 -3.96 5.54
C ILE A 75 9.66 -3.35 4.43
N THR A 76 9.90 -4.05 3.33
CA THR A 76 10.69 -3.51 2.20
C THR A 76 10.03 -2.29 1.56
N SER A 77 8.69 -2.27 1.51
CA SER A 77 7.89 -1.16 0.99
C SER A 77 7.89 0.07 1.90
N LEU A 78 7.77 -0.14 3.21
CA LEU A 78 7.67 0.92 4.23
C LEU A 78 9.02 1.56 4.57
N THR A 79 10.10 0.79 4.55
CA THR A 79 11.46 1.27 4.85
C THR A 79 12.19 1.83 3.63
N SER A 80 11.51 1.89 2.48
CA SER A 80 12.09 2.22 1.19
C SER A 80 13.36 1.41 0.88
N TYR A 81 13.36 0.12 1.24
CA TYR A 81 14.55 -0.72 1.26
C TYR A 81 15.26 -0.77 -0.10
N PHE A 82 14.47 -0.81 -1.18
CA PHE A 82 14.97 -0.83 -2.56
C PHE A 82 15.02 0.55 -3.23
N GLY A 83 14.77 1.64 -2.51
CA GLY A 83 14.74 3.01 -3.07
C GLY A 83 16.08 3.49 -3.64
N SER A 84 17.19 2.97 -3.13
CA SER A 84 18.56 3.26 -3.58
C SER A 84 19.30 1.99 -3.98
N SER A 85 18.59 1.01 -4.54
CA SER A 85 19.18 -0.30 -4.87
C SER A 85 20.33 -0.16 -5.85
N ASN A 86 21.50 -0.67 -5.44
CA ASN A 86 22.67 -0.84 -6.29
C ASN A 86 22.87 -2.32 -6.63
N TYR A 87 23.84 -2.61 -7.50
CA TYR A 87 24.14 -3.97 -7.94
C TYR A 87 24.42 -4.94 -6.77
N THR A 88 25.14 -4.48 -5.75
CA THR A 88 25.48 -5.27 -4.57
C THR A 88 24.22 -5.67 -3.80
N LEU A 89 23.33 -4.71 -3.52
CA LEU A 89 22.07 -4.98 -2.84
C LEU A 89 21.21 -5.95 -3.64
N MET A 90 21.06 -5.72 -4.95
CA MET A 90 20.28 -6.61 -5.82
C MET A 90 20.80 -8.05 -5.79
N ARG A 91 22.12 -8.23 -5.96
CA ARG A 91 22.77 -9.55 -5.92
C ARG A 91 22.58 -10.22 -4.56
N GLN A 92 22.75 -9.48 -3.47
CA GLN A 92 22.54 -9.99 -2.12
C GLN A 92 21.08 -10.40 -1.91
N SER A 93 20.12 -9.57 -2.31
CA SER A 93 18.69 -9.89 -2.17
C SER A 93 18.29 -11.12 -2.98
N VAL A 94 18.83 -11.30 -4.19
CA VAL A 94 18.62 -12.51 -5.00
C VAL A 94 19.15 -13.76 -4.28
N ASN A 95 20.39 -13.71 -3.81
CA ASN A 95 21.00 -14.84 -3.10
C ASN A 95 20.23 -15.17 -1.81
N ASN A 96 19.85 -14.16 -1.04
CA ASN A 96 19.10 -14.30 0.19
C ASN A 96 17.71 -14.90 -0.05
N MET A 97 16.98 -14.39 -1.04
CA MET A 97 15.64 -14.91 -1.35
C MET A 97 15.71 -16.36 -1.81
N LYS A 98 16.75 -16.73 -2.60
CA LYS A 98 16.99 -18.11 -2.98
C LYS A 98 17.24 -19.00 -1.77
N LYS A 99 18.17 -18.62 -0.89
CA LYS A 99 18.47 -19.37 0.35
C LYS A 99 17.25 -19.50 1.26
N TYR A 100 16.44 -18.45 1.35
CA TYR A 100 15.18 -18.49 2.10
C TYR A 100 14.20 -19.50 1.50
N ALA A 101 14.05 -19.53 0.17
CA ALA A 101 13.20 -20.51 -0.49
C ALA A 101 13.69 -21.96 -0.30
N GLU A 102 15.01 -22.17 -0.23
CA GLU A 102 15.62 -23.49 0.00
C GLU A 102 15.48 -23.96 1.47
N THR A 103 15.61 -23.05 2.44
CA THR A 103 15.78 -23.41 3.87
C THR A 103 14.61 -23.03 4.77
N GLY A 104 13.81 -22.04 4.38
CA GLY A 104 12.81 -21.41 5.24
C GLY A 104 13.36 -20.52 6.36
N TYR A 105 14.69 -20.30 6.44
CA TYR A 105 15.29 -19.55 7.54
C TYR A 105 15.13 -18.04 7.39
N LEU A 106 14.44 -17.42 8.35
CA LEU A 106 14.06 -16.01 8.29
C LEU A 106 15.24 -15.04 8.18
N GLU A 107 16.41 -15.40 8.73
CA GLU A 107 17.62 -14.56 8.69
C GLU A 107 17.98 -14.05 7.29
N TYR A 108 17.61 -14.79 6.23
CA TYR A 108 17.90 -14.40 4.86
C TYR A 108 17.00 -13.26 4.37
N ILE A 109 15.74 -13.19 4.80
CA ILE A 109 14.79 -12.16 4.38
C ILE A 109 14.53 -11.09 5.44
N THR A 110 15.06 -11.27 6.66
CA THR A 110 14.97 -10.27 7.72
C THR A 110 15.64 -8.96 7.30
N ILE A 111 14.86 -7.87 7.33
CA ILE A 111 15.34 -6.53 7.03
C ILE A 111 15.57 -5.78 8.33
N ASN A 112 16.84 -5.53 8.67
CA ASN A 112 17.24 -4.77 9.85
C ASN A 112 17.10 -3.25 9.61
N LYS A 113 15.89 -2.79 9.29
CA LYS A 113 15.54 -1.36 9.22
C LYS A 113 14.23 -1.11 9.95
N THR A 114 14.23 -0.13 10.83
CA THR A 114 13.02 0.31 11.53
C THR A 114 12.15 1.14 10.58
N VAL A 115 10.84 0.90 10.60
CA VAL A 115 9.88 1.75 9.88
C VAL A 115 9.79 3.09 10.58
N ASN A 116 10.09 4.17 9.87
CA ASN A 116 9.83 5.52 10.35
C ASN A 116 8.39 5.92 9.99
N TYR A 117 7.43 5.51 10.84
CA TYR A 117 6.00 5.72 10.63
C TYR A 117 5.66 7.20 10.43
N HIS A 118 6.23 8.08 11.26
CA HIS A 118 6.03 9.53 11.17
C HIS A 118 6.45 10.07 9.80
N ASN A 119 7.68 9.78 9.35
CA ASN A 119 8.17 10.29 8.07
C ASN A 119 7.43 9.69 6.88
N PHE A 120 7.06 8.41 6.94
CA PHE A 120 6.26 7.77 5.90
C PHE A 120 4.91 8.48 5.74
N LEU A 121 4.17 8.66 6.84
CA LEU A 121 2.83 9.25 6.86
C LEU A 121 2.81 10.76 6.61
N ASN A 122 3.88 11.47 6.99
CA ASN A 122 4.05 12.90 6.72
C ASN A 122 4.80 13.21 5.42
N SER A 123 4.99 12.21 4.54
CA SER A 123 5.47 12.45 3.19
C SER A 123 4.33 12.86 2.25
N GLN A 124 4.66 13.36 1.06
CA GLN A 124 3.65 13.85 0.12
C GLN A 124 3.08 12.70 -0.72
N PHE A 125 1.75 12.68 -0.90
CA PHE A 125 1.09 11.73 -1.76
C PHE A 125 1.33 12.04 -3.24
N SER A 126 1.93 11.08 -3.95
CA SER A 126 2.26 11.12 -5.37
C SER A 126 2.37 9.70 -5.92
N PHE A 127 1.60 9.38 -6.95
CA PHE A 127 1.60 8.06 -7.61
C PHE A 127 2.94 7.62 -8.21
N LYS A 128 3.92 8.53 -8.29
CA LYS A 128 5.28 8.22 -8.75
C LYS A 128 6.13 7.57 -7.66
N SER A 129 5.81 7.80 -6.39
CA SER A 129 6.64 7.34 -5.27
C SER A 129 6.22 5.95 -4.79
N ALA A 130 7.21 5.13 -4.42
CA ALA A 130 6.96 3.85 -3.76
C ALA A 130 6.12 4.05 -2.48
N ALA A 131 6.41 5.10 -1.69
CA ALA A 131 5.68 5.39 -0.46
C ALA A 131 4.17 5.58 -0.68
N SER A 132 3.75 6.33 -1.71
CA SER A 132 2.32 6.51 -2.01
C SER A 132 1.66 5.28 -2.57
N LYS A 133 2.38 4.46 -3.33
CA LYS A 133 1.88 3.15 -3.75
C LYS A 133 1.65 2.26 -2.54
N THR A 134 2.62 2.16 -1.64
CA THR A 134 2.50 1.44 -0.36
C THR A 134 1.32 1.95 0.45
N PHE A 135 1.14 3.26 0.54
CA PHE A 135 0.00 3.84 1.26
C PHE A 135 -1.35 3.51 0.63
N ALA A 136 -1.45 3.53 -0.70
CA ALA A 136 -2.65 3.08 -1.39
C ALA A 136 -2.97 1.60 -1.07
N LEU A 137 -1.95 0.74 -1.00
CA LEU A 137 -2.13 -0.66 -0.57
C LEU A 137 -2.61 -0.74 0.89
N ILE A 138 -2.07 0.09 1.79
CA ILE A 138 -2.52 0.14 3.20
C ILE A 138 -4.00 0.52 3.30
N LEU A 139 -4.43 1.56 2.55
CA LEU A 139 -5.83 1.93 2.48
C LEU A 139 -6.69 0.76 1.99
N ALA A 140 -6.27 0.10 0.90
CA ALA A 140 -7.00 -1.03 0.33
C ALA A 140 -7.07 -2.25 1.27
N SER A 141 -6.01 -2.55 2.04
CA SER A 141 -6.01 -3.63 3.04
C SER A 141 -7.09 -3.42 4.11
N LYS A 142 -7.46 -2.16 4.41
CA LYS A 142 -8.50 -1.82 5.37
C LYS A 142 -9.92 -1.96 4.79
N LYS A 143 -10.06 -2.31 3.50
CA LYS A 143 -11.34 -2.48 2.77
C LYS A 143 -12.22 -1.22 2.90
N PRO A 144 -11.76 -0.09 2.34
CA PRO A 144 -12.39 1.20 2.58
C PRO A 144 -13.79 1.23 1.97
N ARG A 145 -14.68 2.02 2.59
CA ARG A 145 -16.03 2.31 2.09
C ARG A 145 -16.13 3.80 1.76
N SER A 146 -16.91 4.13 0.72
CA SER A 146 -17.18 5.52 0.32
C SER A 146 -17.84 6.30 1.46
N LEU A 147 -17.44 7.56 1.63
CA LEU A 147 -17.77 8.33 2.84
C LEU A 147 -19.25 8.73 2.95
N LEU A 148 -19.93 9.04 1.85
CA LEU A 148 -21.31 9.56 1.88
C LEU A 148 -22.38 8.46 1.86
N ASP A 149 -22.08 7.30 1.29
CA ASP A 149 -23.06 6.22 1.06
C ASP A 149 -22.65 4.88 1.68
N GLY A 150 -21.42 4.74 2.17
CA GLY A 150 -20.90 3.51 2.72
C GLY A 150 -20.73 2.38 1.70
N ASN A 151 -20.77 2.65 0.40
CA ASN A 151 -20.55 1.62 -0.61
C ASN A 151 -19.10 1.11 -0.54
N PRO A 152 -18.86 -0.21 -0.57
CA PRO A 152 -17.51 -0.76 -0.64
C PRO A 152 -16.74 -0.18 -1.83
N ILE A 153 -15.48 0.21 -1.62
CA ILE A 153 -14.60 0.60 -2.72
C ILE A 153 -14.12 -0.67 -3.43
N ASN A 154 -14.27 -0.70 -4.76
CA ASN A 154 -13.67 -1.73 -5.58
C ASN A 154 -12.16 -1.52 -5.68
N THR A 155 -11.42 -1.99 -4.67
CA THR A 155 -9.97 -1.80 -4.59
C THR A 155 -9.22 -2.46 -5.74
N ILE A 156 -9.77 -3.50 -6.37
CA ILE A 156 -9.19 -4.13 -7.55
C ILE A 156 -9.17 -3.13 -8.71
N GLU A 157 -10.30 -2.48 -8.98
CA GLU A 157 -10.44 -1.47 -10.03
C GLU A 157 -9.65 -0.20 -9.71
N THR A 158 -9.77 0.32 -8.48
CA THR A 158 -9.03 1.50 -8.03
C THR A 158 -7.51 1.33 -8.10
N LEU A 159 -7.04 0.09 -7.93
CA LEU A 159 -5.62 -0.24 -8.04
C LEU A 159 -5.24 -0.85 -9.40
N ALA A 160 -6.17 -1.05 -10.34
CA ALA A 160 -5.87 -1.61 -11.65
C ALA A 160 -5.00 -0.66 -12.50
N ILE A 161 -5.38 0.62 -12.48
CA ILE A 161 -4.68 1.73 -13.12
C ILE A 161 -4.53 2.87 -12.13
N ILE A 162 -3.50 3.70 -12.31
CA ILE A 162 -3.36 4.92 -11.53
C ILE A 162 -4.48 5.88 -11.91
N ASN A 163 -5.56 5.89 -11.13
CA ASN A 163 -6.70 6.78 -11.30
C ASN A 163 -6.79 7.78 -10.14
N LYS A 164 -6.44 9.04 -10.42
CA LYS A 164 -6.45 10.08 -9.39
C LYS A 164 -7.85 10.39 -8.86
N ASN A 165 -8.89 10.08 -9.63
CA ASN A 165 -10.27 10.43 -9.27
C ASN A 165 -10.87 9.53 -8.20
N GLU A 166 -10.19 8.44 -7.83
CA GLU A 166 -10.63 7.53 -6.76
C GLU A 166 -9.90 7.81 -5.43
N TYR A 167 -9.10 8.89 -5.39
CA TYR A 167 -8.47 9.38 -4.18
C TYR A 167 -8.99 10.78 -3.88
N HIS A 168 -9.25 11.03 -2.61
CA HIS A 168 -9.73 12.31 -2.12
C HIS A 168 -8.86 12.83 -1.00
N HIS A 169 -8.56 14.12 -1.04
CA HIS A 169 -7.96 14.84 0.07
C HIS A 169 -9.07 15.18 1.07
N ILE A 170 -9.15 14.45 2.18
CA ILE A 170 -10.20 14.58 3.20
C ILE A 170 -10.40 16.05 3.56
N PHE A 171 -9.32 16.78 3.83
CA PHE A 171 -9.33 18.23 3.82
C PHE A 171 -8.91 18.69 2.42
N PRO A 172 -9.84 19.22 1.59
CA PRO A 172 -9.49 19.54 0.22
C PRO A 172 -8.40 20.60 0.14
N LYS A 173 -7.51 20.46 -0.84
CA LYS A 173 -6.36 21.38 -1.00
C LYS A 173 -6.77 22.84 -1.17
N ASN A 174 -7.87 23.09 -1.87
CA ASN A 174 -8.39 24.45 -2.08
C ASN A 174 -8.83 25.05 -0.74
N PHE A 175 -9.65 24.34 0.03
CA PHE A 175 -10.03 24.73 1.38
C PHE A 175 -8.81 25.01 2.28
N LEU A 176 -7.85 24.08 2.32
CA LEU A 176 -6.63 24.22 3.11
C LEU A 176 -5.79 25.46 2.70
N SER A 177 -5.74 25.76 1.41
CA SER A 177 -5.00 26.95 0.93
C SER A 177 -5.64 28.26 1.38
N GLN A 178 -6.97 28.32 1.47
CA GLN A 178 -7.71 29.51 1.91
C GLN A 178 -7.45 29.82 3.39
N ILE A 179 -7.20 28.79 4.20
CA ILE A 179 -6.85 28.92 5.63
C ILE A 179 -5.33 28.95 5.88
N GLY A 180 -4.52 29.17 4.85
CA GLY A 180 -3.07 29.38 4.98
C GLY A 180 -2.21 28.11 5.11
N VAL A 181 -2.77 26.92 4.92
CA VAL A 181 -1.99 25.67 4.96
C VAL A 181 -1.21 25.48 3.66
N ILE A 182 0.10 25.31 3.78
CA ILE A 182 1.00 25.16 2.64
C ILE A 182 0.74 23.87 1.85
N LYS A 183 0.98 23.90 0.53
CA LYS A 183 0.77 22.76 -0.40
C LYS A 183 1.37 21.44 0.08
N ARG A 184 2.57 21.48 0.68
CA ARG A 184 3.24 20.28 1.22
C ARG A 184 2.42 19.63 2.32
N LYS A 185 1.92 20.43 3.28
CA LYS A 185 1.08 19.96 4.37
C LYS A 185 -0.31 19.55 3.88
N ALA A 186 -0.86 20.19 2.84
CA ALA A 186 -2.15 19.80 2.29
C ALA A 186 -2.12 18.46 1.53
N ASN A 187 -0.95 18.00 1.08
CA ASN A 187 -0.77 16.80 0.27
C ASN A 187 -0.17 15.61 1.04
N LEU A 188 -0.33 15.56 2.36
CA LEU A 188 0.17 14.44 3.17
C LEU A 188 -0.60 13.15 2.87
N HIS A 189 0.05 11.99 3.01
CA HIS A 189 -0.63 10.69 2.94
C HIS A 189 -1.79 10.60 3.96
N THR A 190 -1.57 11.09 5.17
CA THR A 190 -2.59 11.17 6.24
C THR A 190 -3.80 12.05 5.91
N ASN A 191 -3.75 12.85 4.84
CA ASN A 191 -4.91 13.61 4.36
C ASN A 191 -5.64 12.89 3.21
N VAL A 192 -5.23 11.69 2.79
CA VAL A 192 -5.80 11.01 1.62
C VAL A 192 -6.63 9.79 2.02
N CYS A 193 -7.81 9.62 1.41
CA CYS A 193 -8.61 8.40 1.45
C CYS A 193 -8.95 7.91 0.04
N MET A 194 -9.43 6.66 -0.05
CA MET A 194 -10.04 6.14 -1.26
C MET A 194 -11.54 6.46 -1.25
N THR A 195 -12.10 6.82 -2.40
CA THR A 195 -13.53 7.12 -2.52
C THR A 195 -14.02 6.80 -3.93
N SER A 196 -15.32 6.56 -4.09
CA SER A 196 -15.92 6.41 -5.42
C SER A 196 -15.88 7.72 -6.20
N LEU A 197 -15.88 7.64 -7.53
CA LEU A 197 -15.91 8.81 -8.41
C LEU A 197 -17.12 9.71 -8.13
N SER A 198 -18.29 9.13 -7.86
CA SER A 198 -19.51 9.86 -7.52
C SER A 198 -19.36 10.63 -6.21
N ASN A 199 -18.85 9.98 -5.16
CA ASN A 199 -18.62 10.62 -3.86
C ASN A 199 -17.55 11.71 -3.97
N ASN A 200 -16.47 11.47 -4.72
CA ASN A 200 -15.42 12.48 -4.92
C ASN A 200 -16.00 13.75 -5.56
N ARG A 201 -16.87 13.61 -6.57
CA ARG A 201 -17.57 14.73 -7.21
C ARG A 201 -18.56 15.42 -6.27
N SER A 202 -19.31 14.65 -5.47
CA SER A 202 -20.28 15.18 -4.53
C SER A 202 -19.64 15.95 -3.37
N ILE A 203 -18.47 15.51 -2.88
CA ILE A 203 -17.70 16.21 -1.86
C ILE A 203 -16.96 17.41 -2.47
N SER A 204 -16.33 17.23 -3.63
CA SER A 204 -15.56 18.26 -4.35
C SER A 204 -14.50 18.91 -3.45
N ASP A 205 -14.62 20.20 -3.19
CA ASP A 205 -13.72 21.04 -2.40
C ASP A 205 -14.39 21.58 -1.14
N LYS A 206 -15.54 21.00 -0.75
CA LYS A 206 -16.27 21.37 0.47
C LYS A 206 -15.38 21.19 1.70
N ALA A 207 -15.48 22.13 2.63
CA ALA A 207 -14.85 22.01 3.93
C ALA A 207 -15.32 20.72 4.65
N PRO A 208 -14.41 20.01 5.35
CA PRO A 208 -14.76 18.83 6.16
C PRO A 208 -15.93 19.08 7.09
N SER A 209 -16.01 20.24 7.75
CA SER A 209 -17.14 20.58 8.62
C SER A 209 -18.50 20.44 7.95
N LEU A 210 -18.60 20.78 6.66
CA LEU A 210 -19.86 20.73 5.93
C LEU A 210 -20.21 19.30 5.51
N TYR A 211 -19.28 18.59 4.88
CA TYR A 211 -19.60 17.26 4.38
C TYR A 211 -19.53 16.19 5.47
N PHE A 212 -18.82 16.40 6.60
CA PHE A 212 -18.88 15.50 7.76
C PHE A 212 -20.25 15.56 8.44
N GLN A 213 -20.87 16.75 8.54
CA GLN A 213 -22.27 16.86 8.95
C GLN A 213 -23.18 16.09 8.00
N GLN A 214 -22.94 16.21 6.69
CA GLN A 214 -23.69 15.45 5.68
C GLN A 214 -23.50 13.93 5.84
N ILE A 215 -22.29 13.44 6.10
CA ILE A 215 -22.00 12.02 6.38
C ILE A 215 -22.88 11.54 7.54
N GLN A 216 -22.91 12.28 8.65
CA GLN A 216 -23.71 11.93 9.82
C GLN A 216 -25.22 11.90 9.53
N GLN A 217 -25.71 12.88 8.76
CA GLN A 217 -27.12 12.95 8.36
C GLN A 217 -27.53 11.79 7.44
N LEU A 218 -26.67 11.41 6.49
CA LEU A 218 -26.95 10.35 5.51
C LEU A 218 -26.84 8.95 6.12
N LEU A 219 -25.86 8.73 6.99
CA LEU A 219 -25.51 7.39 7.48
C LEU A 219 -26.11 7.07 8.85
N GLY A 220 -26.48 8.08 9.64
CA GLY A 220 -26.99 7.90 10.99
C GLY A 220 -26.05 7.05 11.84
N ASP A 221 -26.57 5.96 12.41
CA ASP A 221 -25.84 5.05 13.30
C ASP A 221 -24.65 4.36 12.62
N LYS A 222 -24.65 4.25 11.28
CA LYS A 222 -23.56 3.60 10.51
C LYS A 222 -22.34 4.50 10.28
N THR A 223 -22.40 5.76 10.71
CA THR A 223 -21.36 6.76 10.46
C THR A 223 -19.98 6.27 10.86
N TYR A 224 -19.82 5.83 12.10
CA TYR A 224 -18.50 5.45 12.63
C TYR A 224 -17.98 4.16 12.01
N ASP A 225 -18.85 3.15 11.81
CA ASP A 225 -18.47 1.90 11.14
C ASP A 225 -17.88 2.15 9.74
N ILE A 226 -18.43 3.12 9.00
CA ILE A 226 -17.95 3.49 7.66
C ILE A 226 -16.67 4.30 7.75
N LEU A 227 -16.60 5.28 8.63
CA LEU A 227 -15.43 6.15 8.81
C LEU A 227 -14.19 5.38 9.32
N GLU A 228 -14.37 4.37 10.16
CA GLU A 228 -13.27 3.52 10.66
C GLU A 228 -12.59 2.73 9.54
N THR A 229 -13.30 2.38 8.46
CA THR A 229 -12.69 1.77 7.26
C THR A 229 -11.73 2.71 6.53
N ASN A 230 -11.77 4.01 6.83
CA ASN A 230 -10.91 5.05 6.27
C ASN A 230 -9.91 5.64 7.29
N PHE A 231 -9.75 4.98 8.45
CA PHE A 231 -8.92 5.47 9.56
C PHE A 231 -9.42 6.80 10.14
N ILE A 232 -10.73 6.95 10.29
CA ILE A 232 -11.37 8.10 10.92
C ILE A 232 -12.21 7.57 12.08
N ASN A 233 -11.67 7.59 13.29
CA ASN A 233 -12.42 7.26 14.50
C ASN A 233 -13.28 8.47 14.93
N ARG A 234 -14.01 8.33 16.04
CA ARG A 234 -14.87 9.40 16.58
C ARG A 234 -14.11 10.71 16.86
N GLU A 235 -12.91 10.62 17.43
CA GLU A 235 -12.08 11.79 17.72
C GLU A 235 -11.65 12.52 16.43
N ALA A 236 -11.18 11.79 15.42
CA ALA A 236 -10.85 12.37 14.12
C ALA A 236 -12.09 12.97 13.44
N PHE A 237 -13.25 12.30 13.55
CA PHE A 237 -14.51 12.84 13.02
C PHE A 237 -14.86 14.19 13.67
N GLU A 238 -14.72 14.31 14.99
CA GLU A 238 -14.94 15.57 15.72
C GLU A 238 -13.97 16.67 15.29
N MET A 239 -12.69 16.35 15.03
CA MET A 239 -11.74 17.33 14.47
C MET A 239 -12.15 17.78 13.06
N GLY A 240 -12.67 16.87 12.24
CA GLY A 240 -13.19 17.20 10.90
C GLY A 240 -14.42 18.11 10.94
N LEU A 241 -15.36 17.86 11.86
CA LEU A 241 -16.53 18.72 12.09
C LEU A 241 -16.15 20.17 12.43
N ASN A 242 -15.02 20.35 13.11
CA ASN A 242 -14.51 21.66 13.54
C ASN A 242 -13.42 22.22 12.61
N ASN A 243 -13.13 21.57 11.47
CA ASN A 243 -12.03 21.90 10.58
C ASN A 243 -10.64 21.98 11.25
N GLU A 244 -10.41 21.24 12.34
CA GLU A 244 -9.14 21.21 13.08
C GLU A 244 -8.11 20.31 12.38
N TYR A 245 -7.57 20.79 11.25
CA TYR A 245 -6.73 19.99 10.35
C TYR A 245 -5.53 19.31 11.01
N GLU A 246 -4.71 20.05 11.76
CA GLU A 246 -3.48 19.50 12.33
C GLU A 246 -3.78 18.39 13.37
N LYS A 247 -4.82 18.58 14.20
CA LYS A 247 -5.28 17.57 15.15
C LYS A 247 -5.84 16.34 14.44
N PHE A 248 -6.66 16.54 13.40
CA PHE A 248 -7.15 15.46 12.54
C PHE A 248 -6.02 14.59 12.00
N ILE A 249 -4.97 15.23 11.46
CA ILE A 249 -3.81 14.55 10.90
C ILE A 249 -3.07 13.72 11.95
N ILE A 250 -2.87 14.26 13.15
CA ILE A 250 -2.19 13.55 14.25
C ILE A 250 -2.97 12.29 14.66
N ILE A 251 -4.28 12.41 14.86
CA ILE A 251 -5.13 11.26 15.25
C ILE A 251 -5.09 10.20 14.16
N ARG A 252 -5.32 10.60 12.90
CA ARG A 252 -5.30 9.69 11.75
C ARG A 252 -3.93 9.04 11.55
N GLN A 253 -2.84 9.76 11.82
CA GLN A 253 -1.49 9.22 11.79
C GLN A 253 -1.31 8.07 12.80
N ASN A 254 -1.83 8.22 14.02
CA ASN A 254 -1.76 7.16 15.04
C ASN A 254 -2.55 5.92 14.61
N LEU A 255 -3.80 6.10 14.17
CA LEU A 255 -4.66 5.01 13.69
C LEU A 255 -4.02 4.22 12.55
N ILE A 256 -3.43 4.92 11.57
CA ILE A 256 -2.76 4.28 10.45
C ILE A 256 -1.47 3.59 10.91
N SER A 257 -0.69 4.22 11.79
CA SER A 257 0.54 3.62 12.32
C SER A 257 0.27 2.32 13.06
N ASP A 258 -0.74 2.29 13.91
CA ASP A 258 -1.13 1.09 14.65
C ASP A 258 -1.59 -0.02 13.72
N TYR A 259 -2.34 0.31 12.67
CA TYR A 259 -2.68 -0.67 11.64
C TYR A 259 -1.46 -1.19 10.88
N ILE A 260 -0.51 -0.32 10.51
CA ILE A 260 0.73 -0.75 9.85
C ILE A 260 1.51 -1.72 10.74
N LYS A 261 1.60 -1.48 12.06
CA LYS A 261 2.25 -2.41 13.00
C LYS A 261 1.65 -3.81 12.90
N THR A 262 0.32 -3.92 12.79
CA THR A 262 -0.33 -5.24 12.59
C THR A 262 0.08 -5.94 11.29
N LEU A 263 0.61 -5.23 10.30
CA LEU A 263 1.09 -5.82 9.04
C LEU A 263 2.56 -6.26 9.10
N VAL A 264 3.34 -5.75 10.06
CA VAL A 264 4.81 -5.93 10.10
C VAL A 264 5.38 -6.47 11.41
N GLU A 265 4.61 -6.49 12.49
CA GLU A 265 5.05 -6.89 13.84
C GLU A 265 4.43 -8.24 14.28
N GLN A 266 3.87 -9.01 13.34
CA GLN A 266 3.43 -10.39 13.55
C GLN A 266 4.63 -11.34 13.74
#